data_AF-A0A0S9LMM2-F1
#
_entry.id   AF-A0A0S9LMM2-F1
#
_cell.length_a   1.000
_cell.length_b   1.000
_cell.length_c   1.000
_cell.angle_alpha   90.00
_cell.angle_beta   90.00
_cell.angle_gamma   90.00
#
_symmetry.space_group_name_H-M   'P 1'
#
loop_
_entity.id
_entity.type
_entity.pdbx_description
1 polymer ?
#
loop_
_entity_poly.entity_id
_entity_poly.type
_entity_poly.pdbx_seq_one_letter_code
_entity_poly.pdbx_strand_id
1 'polypeptide(L)'
;MWLLPCPLRAAVVLVPALLAACGTPQPAPPATAPAPVATPQASQDGVLARGERLLVYLPRSGDTLRSIAAQWLGSAEQDWQIAAANGGIAQPQPGVPLVVPLQAPNPGGITGDSYQTVPVLCYHRFGSGGGRMSVTPTRFAEQMQWLVDNGYRVVRLAQLGDYLAGRAALPPRAVVVTVDDGYASFHQHAWPVLRRLGLPATLFVYTDFIGAGLAVGWPQLQELAASGLVDVQVHSKTHRNLIERQAGESDERYRQSLDQEIRVPRELLQQRLPTPVQHYAYPFGDANEQVLELLARQHYRLAVTVTPGGNPFFAQPLMLRRTMIFGDHDMEAFRARLQTSRRIGTQP
;
A
#
# COMPACT_ATOMS: atom_id res chain seq x y z
N MET A 1 -42.05 -69.55 4.93
CA MET A 1 -42.54 -70.40 6.03
C MET A 1 -42.87 -69.46 7.19
N TRP A 2 -44.16 -69.19 7.42
CA TRP A 2 -44.84 -68.60 8.60
C TRP A 2 -44.45 -67.19 9.09
N LEU A 3 -45.31 -66.35 9.68
CA LEU A 3 -46.71 -65.92 9.54
C LEU A 3 -46.92 -64.89 10.69
N LEU A 4 -47.29 -63.62 10.36
CA LEU A 4 -48.25 -62.70 11.06
C LEU A 4 -48.04 -62.30 12.57
N PRO A 5 -48.79 -61.33 13.16
CA PRO A 5 -49.24 -60.00 12.68
C PRO A 5 -49.34 -58.87 13.78
N CYS A 6 -49.83 -57.69 13.33
CA CYS A 6 -50.77 -56.74 13.98
C CYS A 6 -50.26 -55.56 14.86
N PRO A 7 -51.03 -54.45 15.00
CA PRO A 7 -52.30 -54.09 14.34
C PRO A 7 -52.39 -52.65 13.75
N LEU A 8 -53.45 -52.47 12.97
CA LEU A 8 -53.99 -51.23 12.42
C LEU A 8 -54.52 -50.26 13.49
N ARG A 9 -54.53 -48.96 13.17
CA ARG A 9 -55.60 -48.04 13.59
C ARG A 9 -56.14 -47.27 12.38
N ALA A 10 -57.42 -47.50 12.11
CA ALA A 10 -58.22 -46.75 11.16
C ALA A 10 -58.64 -45.41 11.78
N ALA A 11 -58.55 -44.33 11.01
CA ALA A 11 -59.23 -43.07 11.31
C ALA A 11 -60.11 -42.72 10.11
N VAL A 12 -61.42 -42.83 10.31
CA VAL A 12 -62.47 -42.35 9.43
C VAL A 12 -62.52 -40.83 9.57
N VAL A 13 -62.38 -40.09 8.47
CA VAL A 13 -62.66 -38.65 8.43
C VAL A 13 -63.74 -38.41 7.38
N LEU A 14 -64.91 -37.98 7.85
CA LEU A 14 -66.02 -37.51 7.02
C LEU A 14 -65.59 -36.28 6.21
N VAL A 15 -65.84 -36.30 4.91
CA VAL A 15 -65.75 -35.13 4.03
C VAL A 15 -67.15 -34.57 3.83
N PRO A 16 -67.48 -33.36 4.33
CA PRO A 16 -68.69 -32.67 3.91
C PRO A 16 -68.44 -31.98 2.57
N ALA A 17 -69.26 -32.29 1.57
CA ALA A 17 -69.30 -31.58 0.29
C ALA A 17 -69.90 -30.19 0.49
N LEU A 18 -69.05 -29.15 0.47
CA LEU A 18 -69.48 -27.75 0.38
C LEU A 18 -69.50 -27.34 -1.09
N LEU A 19 -70.70 -27.08 -1.61
CA LEU A 19 -70.94 -26.49 -2.91
C LEU A 19 -70.39 -25.06 -2.95
N ALA A 20 -69.28 -24.86 -3.65
CA ALA A 20 -68.74 -23.53 -3.93
C ALA A 20 -69.55 -22.89 -5.08
N ALA A 21 -70.32 -21.85 -4.77
CA ALA A 21 -70.87 -20.95 -5.77
C ALA A 21 -69.73 -20.12 -6.38
N CYS A 22 -69.57 -20.16 -7.70
CA CYS A 22 -68.65 -19.29 -8.43
C CYS A 22 -69.16 -17.84 -8.39
N GLY A 23 -68.61 -17.01 -7.52
CA GLY A 23 -68.71 -15.56 -7.60
C GLY A 23 -67.61 -15.02 -8.52
N THR A 24 -67.97 -14.22 -9.52
CA THR A 24 -67.03 -13.52 -10.39
C THR A 24 -66.25 -12.46 -9.59
N PRO A 25 -64.91 -12.39 -9.68
CA PRO A 25 -64.15 -11.35 -9.01
C PRO A 25 -64.36 -9.99 -9.69
N GLN A 26 -64.68 -8.98 -8.89
CA GLN A 26 -64.78 -7.59 -9.32
C GLN A 26 -63.37 -7.03 -9.61
N PRO A 27 -63.14 -6.30 -10.72
CA PRO A 27 -61.81 -5.78 -11.04
C PRO A 27 -61.38 -4.71 -10.03
N ALA A 28 -60.15 -4.82 -9.54
CA ALA A 28 -59.52 -3.83 -8.68
C ALA A 28 -59.40 -2.48 -9.43
N PRO A 29 -59.55 -1.34 -8.74
CA PRO A 29 -59.35 -0.03 -9.35
C PRO A 29 -57.90 0.13 -9.84
N PRO A 30 -57.66 0.89 -10.91
CA PRO A 30 -56.32 1.08 -11.47
C PRO A 30 -55.39 1.70 -10.43
N ALA A 31 -54.19 1.13 -10.30
CA ALA A 31 -53.14 1.65 -9.44
C ALA A 31 -52.82 3.10 -9.83
N THR A 32 -52.89 4.00 -8.85
CA THR A 32 -52.41 5.37 -8.98
C THR A 32 -50.94 5.35 -9.39
N ALA A 33 -50.59 6.14 -10.42
CA ALA A 33 -49.21 6.30 -10.85
C ALA A 33 -48.33 6.71 -9.65
N PRO A 34 -47.13 6.12 -9.48
CA PRO A 34 -46.24 6.51 -8.41
C PRO A 34 -45.94 8.00 -8.53
N ALA A 35 -46.04 8.72 -7.40
CA ALA A 35 -45.67 10.13 -7.34
C ALA A 35 -44.25 10.32 -7.93
N PRO A 36 -43.99 11.42 -8.65
CA PRO A 36 -42.65 11.69 -9.15
C PRO A 36 -41.66 11.64 -7.97
N VAL A 37 -40.67 10.76 -8.08
CA VAL A 37 -39.58 10.65 -7.10
C VAL A 37 -38.94 12.02 -7.01
N ALA A 38 -39.04 12.66 -5.83
CA ALA A 38 -38.41 13.94 -5.58
C ALA A 38 -36.91 13.82 -5.93
N THR A 39 -36.39 14.76 -6.71
CA THR A 39 -34.97 14.82 -7.00
C THR A 39 -34.24 14.92 -5.66
N PRO A 40 -33.34 13.98 -5.32
CA PRO A 40 -32.65 14.01 -4.03
C PRO A 40 -31.94 15.36 -3.88
N GLN A 41 -32.42 16.20 -2.97
CA GLN A 41 -31.74 17.45 -2.65
C GLN A 41 -30.57 17.11 -1.75
N ALA A 42 -29.36 17.41 -2.22
CA ALA A 42 -28.16 17.28 -1.41
C ALA A 42 -28.29 18.14 -0.14
N SER A 43 -27.86 17.60 1.00
CA SER A 43 -27.66 18.42 2.19
C SER A 43 -26.63 19.53 1.92
N GLN A 44 -26.53 20.51 2.82
CA GLN A 44 -25.61 21.66 2.67
C GLN A 44 -24.13 21.26 2.52
N ASP A 45 -23.78 20.01 2.79
CA ASP A 45 -22.45 19.41 2.63
C ASP A 45 -22.28 18.62 1.32
N GLY A 46 -23.29 18.56 0.45
CA GLY A 46 -23.24 17.86 -0.85
C GLY A 46 -23.58 16.37 -0.78
N VAL A 47 -23.99 15.84 0.37
CA VAL A 47 -24.32 14.41 0.54
C VAL A 47 -25.76 14.14 0.09
N LEU A 48 -25.95 13.16 -0.79
CA LEU A 48 -27.26 12.68 -1.23
C LEU A 48 -27.77 11.50 -0.41
N ALA A 49 -26.84 10.62 -0.02
CA ALA A 49 -27.13 9.44 0.81
C ALA A 49 -25.87 9.02 1.57
N ARG A 50 -26.05 8.46 2.76
CA ARG A 50 -24.95 7.96 3.58
C ARG A 50 -25.32 6.64 4.25
N GLY A 51 -24.45 5.66 4.12
CA GLY A 51 -24.46 4.43 4.91
C GLY A 51 -23.14 4.25 5.65
N GLU A 52 -22.95 3.09 6.25
CA GLU A 52 -21.71 2.76 6.99
C GLU A 52 -20.51 2.52 6.07
N ARG A 53 -20.76 2.03 4.85
CA ARG A 53 -19.71 1.60 3.90
C ARG A 53 -19.41 2.60 2.81
N LEU A 54 -20.38 3.46 2.48
CA LEU A 54 -20.27 4.43 1.41
C LEU A 54 -21.16 5.64 1.66
N LEU A 55 -20.82 6.74 1.00
CA LEU A 55 -21.75 7.85 0.79
C LEU A 55 -21.89 8.14 -0.71
N VAL A 56 -23.02 8.72 -1.08
CA VAL A 56 -23.25 9.27 -2.41
C VAL A 56 -23.08 10.77 -2.31
N TYR A 57 -22.07 11.30 -2.99
CA TYR A 57 -21.69 12.71 -2.99
C TYR A 57 -22.10 13.37 -4.30
N LEU A 58 -22.60 14.59 -4.23
CA LEU A 58 -22.89 15.44 -5.38
C LEU A 58 -21.78 16.50 -5.52
N PRO A 59 -20.83 16.33 -6.45
CA PRO A 59 -19.72 17.25 -6.63
C PRO A 59 -20.17 18.67 -7.01
N ARG A 60 -19.41 19.65 -6.53
CA ARG A 60 -19.56 21.07 -6.82
C ARG A 60 -18.53 21.54 -7.84
N SER A 61 -18.75 22.73 -8.39
CA SER A 61 -17.74 23.39 -9.20
C SER A 61 -16.46 23.57 -8.39
N GLY A 62 -15.33 23.10 -8.94
CA GLY A 62 -14.02 23.16 -8.28
C GLY A 62 -13.63 21.92 -7.46
N ASP A 63 -14.55 20.97 -7.23
CA ASP A 63 -14.18 19.72 -6.60
C ASP A 63 -13.22 18.90 -7.47
N THR A 64 -12.30 18.22 -6.80
CA THR A 64 -11.41 17.22 -7.40
C THR A 64 -11.59 15.92 -6.62
N LEU A 65 -11.22 14.77 -7.21
CA LEU A 65 -11.23 13.52 -6.45
C LEU A 65 -10.36 13.60 -5.18
N ARG A 66 -9.28 14.39 -5.24
CA ARG A 66 -8.39 14.65 -4.10
C ARG A 66 -9.05 15.47 -3.00
N SER A 67 -9.79 16.53 -3.32
CA SER A 67 -10.51 17.32 -2.31
C SER A 67 -11.61 16.50 -1.65
N ILE A 68 -12.36 15.73 -2.44
CA ILE A 68 -13.42 14.83 -1.95
C ILE A 68 -12.81 13.74 -1.05
N ALA A 69 -11.69 13.14 -1.44
CA ALA A 69 -11.00 12.13 -0.62
C ALA A 69 -10.42 12.71 0.66
N ALA A 70 -9.85 13.92 0.62
CA ALA A 70 -9.39 14.61 1.83
C ALA A 70 -10.55 14.84 2.81
N GLN A 71 -11.71 15.27 2.32
CA GLN A 71 -12.89 15.54 3.12
C GLN A 71 -13.48 14.27 3.74
N TRP A 72 -13.64 13.21 2.95
CA TRP A 72 -14.46 12.06 3.34
C TRP A 72 -13.69 10.80 3.69
N LEU A 73 -12.46 10.66 3.18
CA LEU A 73 -11.59 9.51 3.43
C LEU A 73 -10.40 9.85 4.34
N GLY A 74 -10.30 11.11 4.78
CA GLY A 74 -9.24 11.60 5.68
C GLY A 74 -7.88 11.82 5.01
N SER A 75 -7.75 11.58 3.70
CA SER A 75 -6.53 11.87 2.94
C SER A 75 -6.79 12.04 1.46
N ALA A 76 -6.20 13.09 0.88
CA ALA A 76 -6.22 13.35 -0.56
C ALA A 76 -5.60 12.23 -1.40
N GLU A 77 -4.77 11.37 -0.80
CA GLU A 77 -4.11 10.24 -1.48
C GLU A 77 -5.02 9.02 -1.66
N GLN A 78 -6.22 9.05 -1.06
CA GLN A 78 -7.24 8.02 -1.20
C GLN A 78 -8.21 8.28 -2.36
N ASP A 79 -7.96 9.30 -3.18
CA ASP A 79 -8.74 9.67 -4.37
C ASP A 79 -8.93 8.53 -5.37
N TRP A 80 -7.97 7.60 -5.48
CA TRP A 80 -8.10 6.41 -6.32
C TRP A 80 -9.26 5.50 -5.91
N GLN A 81 -9.65 5.47 -4.63
CA GLN A 81 -10.78 4.66 -4.18
C GLN A 81 -12.09 5.20 -4.75
N ILE A 82 -12.20 6.54 -4.81
CA ILE A 82 -13.33 7.21 -5.44
C ILE A 82 -13.30 6.96 -6.95
N ALA A 83 -12.16 7.13 -7.60
CA ALA A 83 -12.03 6.80 -9.03
C ALA A 83 -12.49 5.36 -9.31
N ALA A 84 -11.95 4.39 -8.58
CA ALA A 84 -12.25 2.96 -8.75
C ALA A 84 -13.72 2.63 -8.50
N ALA A 85 -14.34 3.20 -7.47
CA ALA A 85 -15.76 3.01 -7.16
C ALA A 85 -16.69 3.58 -8.23
N ASN A 86 -16.20 4.50 -9.08
CA ASN A 86 -16.97 5.19 -10.09
C ASN A 86 -16.47 4.91 -11.52
N GLY A 87 -15.98 3.69 -11.79
CA GLY A 87 -15.60 3.29 -13.15
C GLY A 87 -14.31 3.92 -13.68
N GLY A 88 -13.42 4.38 -12.80
CA GLY A 88 -12.11 4.91 -13.16
C GLY A 88 -12.10 6.36 -13.64
N ILE A 89 -13.08 7.19 -13.23
CA ILE A 89 -13.12 8.60 -13.61
C ILE A 89 -11.83 9.34 -13.24
N ALA A 90 -11.40 10.27 -14.11
CA ALA A 90 -10.25 11.12 -13.86
C ALA A 90 -10.61 12.38 -13.03
N GLN A 91 -11.82 12.91 -13.21
CA GLN A 91 -12.32 14.10 -12.52
C GLN A 91 -13.81 13.94 -12.21
N PRO A 92 -14.29 14.50 -11.09
CA PRO A 92 -15.72 14.55 -10.80
C PRO A 92 -16.41 15.56 -11.73
N GLN A 93 -17.66 15.28 -12.09
CA GLN A 93 -18.49 16.23 -12.83
C GLN A 93 -19.47 16.91 -11.86
N PRO A 94 -19.52 18.25 -11.82
CA PRO A 94 -20.47 18.97 -10.97
C PRO A 94 -21.91 18.54 -11.24
N GLY A 95 -22.66 18.24 -10.18
CA GLY A 95 -24.06 17.79 -10.30
C GLY A 95 -24.25 16.32 -10.73
N VAL A 96 -23.17 15.56 -10.97
CA VAL A 96 -23.24 14.12 -11.25
C VAL A 96 -22.88 13.34 -9.97
N PRO A 97 -23.83 12.60 -9.37
CA PRO A 97 -23.55 11.83 -8.16
C PRO A 97 -22.41 10.83 -8.34
N LEU A 98 -21.56 10.69 -7.32
CA LEU A 98 -20.52 9.68 -7.27
C LEU A 98 -20.48 8.96 -5.91
N VAL A 99 -19.98 7.73 -5.93
CA VAL A 99 -19.82 6.88 -4.74
C VAL A 99 -18.48 7.18 -4.08
N VAL A 100 -18.50 7.50 -2.79
CA VAL A 100 -17.29 7.60 -1.96
C VAL A 100 -17.27 6.42 -0.99
N PRO A 101 -16.33 5.47 -1.14
CA PRO A 101 -16.25 4.30 -0.27
C PRO A 101 -15.64 4.69 1.09
N LEU A 102 -16.47 4.76 2.12
CA LEU A 102 -16.04 5.11 3.49
C LEU A 102 -15.23 3.98 4.16
N GLN A 103 -15.31 2.77 3.61
CA GLN A 103 -14.49 1.62 4.00
C GLN A 103 -13.75 1.09 2.79
N ALA A 104 -12.52 0.64 3.00
CA ALA A 104 -11.71 0.01 1.96
C ALA A 104 -12.40 -1.28 1.45
N PRO A 105 -12.80 -1.35 0.17
CA PRO A 105 -13.60 -2.49 -0.32
C PRO A 105 -12.78 -3.78 -0.45
N ASN A 106 -11.46 -3.69 -0.64
CA ASN A 106 -10.56 -4.83 -0.78
C ASN A 106 -9.20 -4.55 -0.09
N PRO A 107 -9.15 -4.54 1.25
CA PRO A 107 -7.93 -4.21 1.99
C PRO A 107 -6.81 -5.22 1.79
N GLY A 108 -7.13 -6.48 1.44
CA GLY A 108 -6.13 -7.51 1.14
C GLY A 108 -5.68 -7.53 -0.33
N GLY A 109 -6.33 -6.78 -1.22
CA GLY A 109 -6.05 -6.81 -2.66
C GLY A 109 -6.27 -8.20 -3.29
N ILE A 110 -7.22 -8.98 -2.77
CA ILE A 110 -7.50 -10.34 -3.24
C ILE A 110 -8.66 -10.31 -4.25
N THR A 111 -8.52 -11.01 -5.37
CA THR A 111 -9.59 -11.28 -6.33
C THR A 111 -9.84 -12.78 -6.41
N GLY A 112 -10.84 -13.21 -7.18
CA GLY A 112 -11.20 -14.64 -7.28
C GLY A 112 -10.05 -15.55 -7.74
N ASP A 113 -9.13 -15.03 -8.56
CA ASP A 113 -8.05 -15.78 -9.19
C ASP A 113 -6.65 -15.20 -8.94
N SER A 114 -6.53 -14.08 -8.21
CA SER A 114 -5.26 -13.38 -8.03
C SER A 114 -5.18 -12.65 -6.69
N TYR A 115 -3.99 -12.25 -6.31
CA TYR A 115 -3.77 -11.29 -5.23
C TYR A 115 -2.78 -10.22 -5.66
N GLN A 116 -2.98 -9.02 -5.13
CA GLN A 116 -2.09 -7.89 -5.32
C GLN A 116 -0.74 -8.18 -4.66
N THR A 117 0.32 -7.77 -5.35
CA THR A 117 1.67 -7.69 -4.80
C THR A 117 2.18 -6.27 -4.93
N VAL A 118 3.02 -5.83 -4.00
CA VAL A 118 3.61 -4.48 -4.05
C VAL A 118 5.11 -4.60 -4.29
N PRO A 119 5.61 -4.23 -5.49
CA PRO A 119 7.05 -4.14 -5.73
C PRO A 119 7.64 -2.98 -4.92
N VAL A 120 8.76 -3.25 -4.27
CA VAL A 120 9.59 -2.24 -3.59
C VAL A 120 10.90 -2.13 -4.36
N LEU A 121 11.13 -0.99 -4.98
CA LEU A 121 12.28 -0.72 -5.83
C LEU A 121 13.44 -0.22 -4.98
N CYS A 122 14.63 -0.82 -5.12
CA CYS A 122 15.83 -0.43 -4.39
C CYS A 122 16.88 0.21 -5.31
N TYR A 123 17.16 1.50 -5.10
CA TYR A 123 18.23 2.25 -5.75
C TYR A 123 19.37 2.55 -4.75
N HIS A 124 20.54 2.96 -5.23
CA HIS A 124 21.68 3.33 -4.38
C HIS A 124 22.29 4.68 -4.79
N ARG A 125 22.97 4.72 -5.94
CA ARG A 125 23.66 5.93 -6.44
C ARG A 125 23.01 6.45 -7.71
N PHE A 126 23.20 7.74 -7.93
CA PHE A 126 22.79 8.41 -9.16
C PHE A 126 23.97 9.12 -9.81
N GLY A 127 24.16 8.93 -11.12
CA GLY A 127 25.27 9.57 -11.83
C GLY A 127 25.72 8.81 -13.07
N SER A 128 26.63 9.44 -13.83
CA SER A 128 27.17 8.92 -15.09
C SER A 128 28.40 8.01 -14.93
N GLY A 129 28.88 7.77 -13.70
CA GLY A 129 30.15 7.11 -13.40
C GLY A 129 30.24 5.58 -13.64
N GLY A 130 29.28 4.97 -14.34
CA GLY A 130 29.43 3.61 -14.91
C GLY A 130 29.41 2.41 -13.95
N GLY A 131 28.95 2.56 -12.71
CA GLY A 131 28.83 1.44 -11.75
C GLY A 131 27.48 0.72 -11.82
N ARG A 132 27.45 -0.60 -11.58
CA ARG A 132 26.21 -1.42 -11.54
C ARG A 132 25.14 -0.86 -10.59
N MET A 133 25.55 -0.24 -9.48
CA MET A 133 24.64 0.36 -8.47
C MET A 133 24.31 1.84 -8.74
N SER A 134 24.74 2.39 -9.88
CA SER A 134 24.56 3.80 -10.23
C SER A 134 23.61 3.94 -11.41
N VAL A 135 22.42 4.50 -11.17
CA VAL A 135 21.45 4.81 -12.24
C VAL A 135 21.69 6.23 -12.73
N THR A 136 21.66 6.47 -14.04
CA THR A 136 21.85 7.83 -14.56
C THR A 136 20.62 8.70 -14.21
N PRO A 137 20.78 10.02 -14.00
CA PRO A 137 19.65 10.90 -13.71
C PRO A 137 18.55 10.85 -14.79
N THR A 138 18.95 10.74 -16.06
CA THR A 138 18.02 10.58 -17.20
C THR A 138 17.21 9.30 -17.09
N ARG A 139 17.85 8.15 -16.85
CA ARG A 139 17.14 6.86 -16.71
C ARG A 139 16.19 6.87 -15.52
N PHE A 140 16.61 7.43 -14.39
CA PHE A 140 15.73 7.56 -13.24
C PHE A 140 14.51 8.44 -13.55
N ALA A 141 14.70 9.57 -14.23
CA ALA A 141 13.61 10.44 -14.66
C ALA A 141 12.64 9.73 -15.61
N GLU A 142 13.15 8.99 -16.59
CA GLU A 142 12.34 8.18 -17.51
C GLU A 142 11.56 7.10 -16.77
N GLN A 143 12.18 6.39 -15.82
CA GLN A 143 11.52 5.36 -15.01
C GLN A 143 10.37 5.94 -14.18
N MET A 144 10.60 7.06 -13.49
CA MET A 144 9.57 7.70 -12.66
C MET A 144 8.43 8.28 -13.50
N GLN A 145 8.76 8.90 -14.65
CA GLN A 145 7.74 9.40 -15.57
C GLN A 145 6.92 8.26 -16.16
N TRP A 146 7.56 7.16 -16.55
CA TRP A 146 6.88 5.98 -17.07
C TRP A 146 5.88 5.40 -16.07
N LEU A 147 6.22 5.35 -14.78
CA LEU A 147 5.28 4.93 -13.73
C LEU A 147 4.01 5.78 -13.74
N VAL A 148 4.17 7.12 -13.75
CA VAL A 148 3.04 8.07 -13.77
C VAL A 148 2.19 7.87 -15.03
N ASP A 149 2.82 7.85 -16.21
CA ASP A 149 2.14 7.76 -17.50
C ASP A 149 1.38 6.42 -17.67
N ASN A 150 1.82 5.37 -16.98
CA ASN A 150 1.22 4.04 -17.05
C ASN A 150 0.31 3.73 -15.85
N GLY A 151 -0.11 4.77 -15.11
CA GLY A 151 -1.10 4.65 -14.05
C GLY A 151 -0.61 3.89 -12.80
N TYR A 152 0.71 3.77 -12.62
CA TYR A 152 1.26 3.35 -11.35
C TYR A 152 1.15 4.47 -10.32
N ARG A 153 1.00 4.10 -9.05
CA ARG A 153 1.05 5.06 -7.94
C ARG A 153 2.20 4.71 -7.03
N VAL A 154 3.14 5.64 -6.91
CA VAL A 154 4.20 5.54 -5.91
C VAL A 154 3.60 5.84 -4.55
N VAL A 155 3.66 4.87 -3.64
CA VAL A 155 3.12 4.96 -2.28
C VAL A 155 4.24 4.95 -1.26
N ARG A 156 4.00 5.52 -0.07
CA ARG A 156 4.95 5.50 1.04
C ARG A 156 5.12 4.08 1.57
N LEU A 157 6.30 3.76 2.08
CA LEU A 157 6.56 2.48 2.73
C LEU A 157 5.63 2.26 3.94
N ALA A 158 5.26 3.31 4.67
CA ALA A 158 4.29 3.21 5.77
C ALA A 158 2.90 2.73 5.31
N GLN A 159 2.45 3.15 4.11
CA GLN A 159 1.18 2.71 3.52
C GLN A 159 1.22 1.23 3.15
N LEU A 160 2.38 0.72 2.70
CA LEU A 160 2.59 -0.72 2.57
C LEU A 160 2.45 -1.42 3.93
N GLY A 161 3.02 -0.87 5.00
CA GLY A 161 2.85 -1.42 6.35
C GLY A 161 1.39 -1.49 6.82
N ASP A 162 0.56 -0.50 6.48
CA ASP A 162 -0.85 -0.50 6.81
C ASP A 162 -1.66 -1.50 5.96
N TYR A 163 -1.26 -1.72 4.72
CA TYR A 163 -1.79 -2.78 3.85
C TYR A 163 -1.49 -4.19 4.39
N LEU A 164 -0.26 -4.44 4.83
CA LEU A 164 0.11 -5.72 5.45
C LEU A 164 -0.66 -5.99 6.74
N ALA A 165 -0.99 -4.92 7.48
CA ALA A 165 -1.79 -5.00 8.70
C ALA A 165 -3.31 -5.09 8.45
N GLY A 166 -3.76 -5.07 7.18
CA GLY A 166 -5.18 -5.06 6.82
C GLY A 166 -5.92 -3.78 7.21
N ARG A 167 -5.20 -2.69 7.53
CA ARG A 167 -5.78 -1.41 7.96
C ARG A 167 -6.20 -0.51 6.81
N ALA A 168 -5.56 -0.65 5.65
CA ALA A 168 -5.84 0.16 4.47
C ALA A 168 -5.63 -0.66 3.18
N ALA A 169 -6.42 -0.36 2.14
CA ALA A 169 -6.15 -0.86 0.80
C ALA A 169 -5.09 -0.01 0.10
N LEU A 170 -4.48 -0.56 -0.95
CA LEU A 170 -3.58 0.16 -1.85
C LEU A 170 -4.16 0.25 -3.27
N PRO A 171 -3.74 1.26 -4.06
CA PRO A 171 -4.05 1.29 -5.48
C PRO A 171 -3.60 -0.01 -6.18
N PRO A 172 -4.34 -0.56 -7.16
CA PRO A 172 -3.98 -1.82 -7.81
C PRO A 172 -2.58 -1.86 -8.44
N ARG A 173 -2.06 -0.70 -8.87
CA ARG A 173 -0.69 -0.53 -9.41
C ARG A 173 0.22 0.25 -8.45
N ALA A 174 0.15 -0.07 -7.16
CA ALA A 174 1.03 0.51 -6.15
C ALA A 174 2.47 0.03 -6.32
N VAL A 175 3.43 0.93 -6.12
CA VAL A 175 4.87 0.65 -6.09
C VAL A 175 5.52 1.51 -4.99
N VAL A 176 6.54 0.99 -4.33
CA VAL A 176 7.34 1.75 -3.35
C VAL A 176 8.72 2.03 -3.94
N VAL A 177 9.21 3.26 -3.78
CA VAL A 177 10.57 3.65 -4.18
C VAL A 177 11.43 3.81 -2.93
N THR A 178 12.51 3.04 -2.84
CA THR A 178 13.51 3.14 -1.77
C THR A 178 14.90 3.41 -2.34
N VAL A 179 15.71 4.12 -1.56
CA VAL A 179 17.10 4.42 -1.90
C VAL A 179 17.96 4.13 -0.67
N ASP A 180 19.04 3.39 -0.85
CA ASP A 180 19.93 2.99 0.25
C ASP A 180 21.18 3.88 0.34
N ASP A 181 21.97 3.62 1.37
CA ASP A 181 23.27 4.20 1.73
C ASP A 181 23.28 5.67 2.16
N GLY A 182 22.48 6.54 1.54
CA GLY A 182 22.51 7.98 1.84
C GLY A 182 23.59 8.76 1.08
N TYR A 183 23.82 8.43 -0.20
CA TYR A 183 24.69 9.26 -1.04
C TYR A 183 24.08 10.63 -1.36
N ALA A 184 24.90 11.67 -1.41
CA ALA A 184 24.52 13.02 -1.82
C ALA A 184 23.90 13.05 -3.23
N SER A 185 24.27 12.10 -4.10
CA SER A 185 23.69 11.95 -5.43
C SER A 185 22.16 11.79 -5.43
N PHE A 186 21.56 11.23 -4.37
CA PHE A 186 20.10 11.18 -4.23
C PHE A 186 19.51 12.59 -4.18
N HIS A 187 20.03 13.44 -3.29
CA HIS A 187 19.60 14.84 -3.17
C HIS A 187 19.87 15.65 -4.45
N GLN A 188 21.01 15.40 -5.10
CA GLN A 188 21.43 16.14 -6.29
C GLN A 188 20.65 15.76 -7.56
N HIS A 189 20.26 14.50 -7.72
CA HIS A 189 19.75 13.98 -8.99
C HIS A 189 18.36 13.36 -8.92
N ALA A 190 18.08 12.55 -7.90
CA ALA A 190 16.78 11.87 -7.78
C ALA A 190 15.71 12.78 -7.14
N TRP A 191 16.09 13.54 -6.10
CA TRP A 191 15.17 14.42 -5.38
C TRP A 191 14.46 15.45 -6.28
N PRO A 192 15.14 16.17 -7.21
CA PRO A 192 14.45 17.10 -8.09
C PRO A 192 13.37 16.45 -8.97
N VAL A 193 13.61 15.20 -9.41
CA VAL A 193 12.64 14.43 -10.20
C VAL A 193 11.43 14.06 -9.35
N LEU A 194 11.67 13.47 -8.17
CA LEU A 194 10.60 13.07 -7.24
C LEU A 194 9.75 14.27 -6.82
N ARG A 195 10.39 15.40 -6.47
CA ARG A 195 9.70 16.64 -6.10
C ARG A 195 8.84 17.18 -7.22
N ARG A 196 9.37 17.24 -8.45
CA ARG A 196 8.62 17.72 -9.64
C ARG A 196 7.38 16.86 -9.92
N LEU A 197 7.51 15.54 -9.75
CA LEU A 197 6.43 14.58 -10.00
C LEU A 197 5.52 14.36 -8.79
N GLY A 198 5.84 14.94 -7.62
CA GLY A 198 5.10 14.73 -6.38
C GLY A 198 5.14 13.29 -5.87
N LEU A 199 6.22 12.54 -6.16
CA LEU A 199 6.34 11.13 -5.83
C LEU A 199 7.06 10.94 -4.49
N PRO A 200 6.51 10.15 -3.56
CA PRO A 200 7.18 9.86 -2.31
C PRO A 200 8.33 8.85 -2.50
N ALA A 201 9.29 8.86 -1.57
CA ALA A 201 10.35 7.85 -1.51
C ALA A 201 10.83 7.64 -0.06
N THR A 202 11.45 6.49 0.20
CA THR A 202 12.16 6.23 1.46
C THR A 202 13.66 6.24 1.23
N LEU A 203 14.41 7.08 1.94
CA LEU A 203 15.87 7.09 1.95
C LEU A 203 16.37 6.39 3.21
N PHE A 204 17.02 5.25 3.06
CA PHE A 204 17.70 4.55 4.14
C PHE A 204 19.15 5.04 4.24
N VAL A 205 19.57 5.50 5.42
CA VAL A 205 20.92 6.02 5.66
C VAL A 205 21.59 5.27 6.80
N TYR A 206 22.88 4.98 6.64
CA TYR A 206 23.71 4.53 7.75
C TYR A 206 24.46 5.71 8.35
N THR A 207 24.38 5.83 9.67
CA THR A 207 24.62 7.12 10.32
C THR A 207 26.08 7.56 10.35
N ASP A 208 27.03 6.62 10.33
CA ASP A 208 28.45 6.96 10.30
C ASP A 208 28.91 7.53 8.96
N PHE A 209 28.10 7.36 7.89
CA PHE A 209 28.41 7.94 6.60
C PHE A 209 27.89 9.37 6.45
N ILE A 210 26.88 9.79 7.21
CA ILE A 210 26.28 11.11 7.08
C ILE A 210 27.34 12.21 7.19
N GLY A 211 27.44 13.05 6.15
CA GLY A 211 28.42 14.13 6.06
C GLY A 211 29.84 13.70 5.69
N ALA A 212 30.11 12.41 5.45
CA ALA A 212 31.42 11.91 5.04
C ALA A 212 31.52 11.75 3.51
N GLY A 213 32.61 12.24 2.90
CA GLY A 213 32.93 11.99 1.49
C GLY A 213 31.79 12.33 0.52
N LEU A 214 31.16 11.30 -0.06
CA LEU A 214 30.06 11.42 -1.04
C LEU A 214 28.66 11.33 -0.40
N ALA A 215 28.57 11.32 0.93
CA ALA A 215 27.32 11.20 1.64
C ALA A 215 26.52 12.50 1.66
N VAL A 216 25.22 12.34 1.86
CA VAL A 216 24.32 13.43 2.19
C VAL A 216 24.67 14.01 3.57
N GLY A 217 24.56 15.33 3.72
CA GLY A 217 24.74 16.01 5.00
C GLY A 217 23.42 16.22 5.76
N TRP A 218 23.51 16.60 7.03
CA TRP A 218 22.34 16.87 7.88
C TRP A 218 21.37 17.93 7.30
N PRO A 219 21.83 19.08 6.78
CA PRO A 219 20.91 20.07 6.21
C PRO A 219 20.08 19.50 5.05
N GLN A 220 20.69 18.68 4.19
CA GLN A 220 20.00 18.03 3.09
C GLN A 220 19.00 16.98 3.58
N LEU A 221 19.35 16.17 4.59
CA LEU A 221 18.41 15.22 5.20
C LEU A 221 17.21 15.91 5.82
N GLN A 222 17.42 17.05 6.49
CA GLN A 222 16.36 17.84 7.09
C GLN A 222 15.46 18.47 6.02
N GLU A 223 16.02 18.97 4.91
CA GLU A 223 15.24 19.44 3.76
C GLU A 223 14.36 18.32 3.19
N LEU A 224 14.95 17.14 2.96
CA LEU A 224 14.26 15.98 2.42
C LEU A 224 13.10 15.56 3.32
N ALA A 225 13.33 15.44 4.63
CA ALA A 225 12.29 15.07 5.59
C ALA A 225 11.19 16.14 5.73
N ALA A 226 11.56 17.43 5.75
CA ALA A 226 10.61 18.53 5.86
C ALA A 226 9.73 18.69 4.62
N SER A 227 10.11 18.11 3.47
CA SER A 227 9.32 18.16 2.25
C SER A 227 8.00 17.39 2.32
N GLY A 228 7.88 16.43 3.25
CA GLY A 228 6.73 15.51 3.34
C GLY A 228 6.67 14.44 2.23
N LEU A 229 7.63 14.43 1.29
CA LEU A 229 7.74 13.40 0.24
C LEU A 229 8.78 12.33 0.56
N VAL A 230 9.83 12.66 1.31
CA VAL A 230 10.92 11.71 1.61
C VAL A 230 10.93 11.33 3.08
N ASP A 231 10.75 10.05 3.35
CA ASP A 231 10.96 9.47 4.67
C ASP A 231 12.44 9.06 4.82
N VAL A 232 13.16 9.64 5.76
CA VAL A 232 14.55 9.22 6.07
C VAL A 232 14.52 8.16 7.18
N GLN A 233 15.10 7.00 6.91
CA GLN A 233 15.00 5.79 7.74
C GLN A 233 16.38 5.12 7.91
N VAL A 234 16.46 4.03 8.67
CA VAL A 234 17.73 3.48 9.16
C VAL A 234 18.31 2.42 8.21
N HIS A 235 19.61 2.52 7.92
CA HIS A 235 20.39 1.51 7.20
C HIS A 235 21.56 0.95 8.01
N SER A 236 21.38 0.78 9.32
CA SER A 236 22.41 0.52 10.35
C SER A 236 23.23 1.73 10.77
N LYS A 237 24.24 1.52 11.62
CA LYS A 237 25.17 2.57 12.05
C LYS A 237 26.36 2.63 11.09
N THR A 238 27.00 1.50 10.83
CA THR A 238 28.29 1.40 10.12
C THR A 238 28.21 0.73 8.75
N HIS A 239 27.06 0.15 8.40
CA HIS A 239 26.87 -0.68 7.20
C HIS A 239 27.65 -2.01 7.24
N ARG A 240 27.93 -2.56 8.43
CA ARG A 240 28.44 -3.94 8.56
C ARG A 240 27.35 -4.97 8.25
N ASN A 241 27.75 -6.16 7.79
CA ASN A 241 26.83 -7.29 7.74
C ASN A 241 26.46 -7.71 9.17
N LEU A 242 25.16 -7.71 9.48
CA LEU A 242 24.62 -7.96 10.82
C LEU A 242 24.53 -9.44 11.17
N ILE A 243 24.76 -10.35 10.22
CA ILE A 243 24.81 -11.80 10.50
C ILE A 243 26.24 -12.32 10.57
N GLU A 244 27.22 -11.48 10.26
CA GLU A 244 28.64 -11.82 10.24
C GLU A 244 29.38 -11.29 11.46
N ARG A 245 30.27 -12.12 11.99
CA ARG A 245 31.20 -11.76 13.05
C ARG A 245 32.51 -11.31 12.44
N GLN A 246 33.11 -10.30 13.06
CA GLN A 246 34.49 -9.92 12.74
C GLN A 246 35.47 -10.98 13.26
N ALA A 247 36.65 -11.07 12.64
CA ALA A 247 37.68 -12.00 13.06
C ALA A 247 38.08 -11.74 14.53
N GLY A 248 37.96 -12.77 15.39
CA GLY A 248 38.25 -12.67 16.82
C GLY A 248 37.20 -11.94 17.66
N GLU A 249 36.03 -11.60 17.10
CA GLU A 249 34.93 -10.97 17.83
C GLU A 249 34.26 -11.97 18.79
N SER A 250 34.33 -11.69 20.08
CA SER A 250 33.61 -12.48 21.09
C SER A 250 32.10 -12.34 20.95
N ASP A 251 31.38 -13.34 21.44
CA ASP A 251 29.91 -13.34 21.53
C ASP A 251 29.33 -12.08 22.17
N GLU A 252 29.94 -11.63 23.26
CA GLU A 252 29.49 -10.43 23.98
C GLU A 252 29.69 -9.16 23.14
N ARG A 253 30.86 -9.01 22.51
CA ARG A 253 31.15 -7.87 21.64
C ARG A 253 30.23 -7.83 20.43
N TYR A 254 29.97 -8.98 19.82
CA TYR A 254 29.04 -9.09 18.72
C TYR A 254 27.62 -8.65 19.12
N ARG A 255 27.10 -9.13 20.27
CA ARG A 255 25.78 -8.70 20.79
C ARG A 255 25.72 -7.19 21.06
N GLN A 256 26.76 -6.63 21.65
CA GLN A 256 26.85 -5.18 21.89
C GLN A 256 26.91 -4.40 20.57
N SER A 257 27.67 -4.89 19.58
CA SER A 257 27.73 -4.28 18.26
C SER A 257 26.37 -4.31 17.57
N LEU A 258 25.63 -5.43 17.62
CA LEU A 258 24.29 -5.51 17.03
C LEU A 258 23.31 -4.51 17.64
N ASP A 259 23.30 -4.35 18.97
CA ASP A 259 22.48 -3.31 19.60
C ASP A 259 22.85 -1.92 19.09
N GLN A 260 24.14 -1.62 18.98
CA GLN A 260 24.60 -0.32 18.47
C GLN A 260 24.22 -0.10 17.00
N GLU A 261 24.33 -1.12 16.15
CA GLU A 261 23.94 -1.04 14.73
C GLU A 261 22.44 -0.82 14.52
N ILE A 262 21.61 -1.16 15.50
CA ILE A 262 20.15 -1.14 15.36
C ILE A 262 19.53 0.05 16.11
N ARG A 263 19.96 0.30 17.35
CA ARG A 263 19.35 1.28 18.26
C ARG A 263 19.90 2.69 18.06
N VAL A 264 21.23 2.85 18.07
CA VAL A 264 21.90 4.17 17.97
C VAL A 264 21.46 4.97 16.73
N PRO A 265 21.43 4.41 15.51
CA PRO A 265 21.05 5.19 14.34
C PRO A 265 19.59 5.67 14.39
N ARG A 266 18.68 4.88 14.98
CA ARG A 266 17.28 5.29 15.18
C ARG A 266 17.19 6.47 16.12
N GLU A 267 17.83 6.40 17.28
CA GLU A 267 17.85 7.49 18.26
C GLU A 267 18.41 8.78 17.64
N LEU A 268 19.51 8.68 16.91
CA LEU A 268 20.14 9.83 16.26
C LEU A 268 19.25 10.48 15.20
N LEU A 269 18.62 9.67 14.33
CA LEU A 269 17.71 10.19 13.31
C LEU A 269 16.45 10.80 13.95
N GLN A 270 15.89 10.18 15.00
CA GLN A 270 14.72 10.71 15.71
C GLN A 270 15.00 12.04 16.40
N GLN A 271 16.21 12.25 16.91
CA GLN A 271 16.60 13.52 17.53
C GLN A 271 16.73 14.67 16.52
N ARG A 272 17.00 14.36 15.24
CA ARG A 272 17.36 15.38 14.23
C ARG A 272 16.32 15.60 13.16
N LEU A 273 15.35 14.71 13.04
CA LEU A 273 14.33 14.72 11.98
C LEU A 273 12.93 14.84 12.57
N PRO A 274 12.02 15.55 11.87
CA PRO A 274 10.63 15.72 12.33
C PRO A 274 9.76 14.49 12.07
N THR A 275 10.24 13.53 11.28
CA THR A 275 9.48 12.35 10.85
C THR A 275 9.76 11.13 11.75
N PRO A 276 8.75 10.29 12.01
CA PRO A 276 8.97 9.04 12.75
C PRO A 276 9.97 8.11 12.07
N VAL A 277 10.93 7.61 12.85
CA VAL A 277 11.92 6.60 12.39
C VAL A 277 11.48 5.23 12.89
N GLN A 278 10.91 4.45 11.97
CA GLN A 278 10.21 3.19 12.26
C GLN A 278 10.55 2.07 11.27
N HIS A 279 11.38 2.33 10.26
CA HIS A 279 11.72 1.36 9.22
C HIS A 279 13.23 1.14 9.13
N TYR A 280 13.62 -0.07 8.73
CA TYR A 280 15.01 -0.50 8.63
C TYR A 280 15.30 -1.13 7.27
N ALA A 281 16.47 -0.87 6.69
CA ALA A 281 17.01 -1.65 5.59
C ALA A 281 18.21 -2.43 6.07
N TYR A 282 18.23 -3.75 5.84
CA TYR A 282 19.37 -4.58 6.22
C TYR A 282 20.55 -4.31 5.28
N PRO A 283 21.75 -3.96 5.78
CA PRO A 283 22.96 -3.98 4.97
C PRO A 283 23.09 -5.33 4.27
N PHE A 284 23.37 -5.31 2.97
CA PHE A 284 23.43 -6.51 2.10
C PHE A 284 22.12 -7.32 1.97
N GLY A 285 21.06 -6.91 2.66
CA GLY A 285 19.77 -7.59 2.71
C GLY A 285 19.71 -8.81 3.63
N ASP A 286 20.76 -9.05 4.43
CA ASP A 286 20.88 -10.23 5.28
C ASP A 286 20.28 -10.01 6.67
N ALA A 287 19.54 -11.02 7.15
CA ALA A 287 19.04 -11.07 8.51
C ALA A 287 18.96 -12.51 9.02
N ASN A 288 19.06 -12.67 10.33
CA ASN A 288 18.79 -13.93 11.03
C ASN A 288 17.81 -13.68 12.20
N GLU A 289 17.43 -14.74 12.92
CA GLU A 289 16.48 -14.66 14.04
C GLU A 289 16.93 -13.66 15.11
N GLN A 290 18.22 -13.64 15.46
CA GLN A 290 18.76 -12.71 16.46
C GLN A 290 18.58 -11.24 16.03
N VAL A 291 18.86 -10.92 14.75
CA VAL A 291 18.68 -9.57 14.20
C VAL A 291 17.20 -9.20 14.17
N LEU A 292 16.33 -10.12 13.75
CA LEU A 292 14.87 -9.90 13.71
C LEU A 292 14.30 -9.62 15.11
N GLU A 293 14.71 -10.38 16.12
CA GLU A 293 14.31 -10.15 17.51
C GLU A 293 14.74 -8.78 18.01
N LEU A 294 15.97 -8.35 17.71
CA LEU A 294 16.47 -7.04 18.12
C LEU A 294 15.70 -5.91 17.45
N LEU A 295 15.40 -6.00 16.15
CA LEU A 295 14.57 -5.00 15.46
C LEU A 295 13.16 -4.93 16.07
N ALA A 296 12.56 -6.07 16.38
CA ALA A 296 11.24 -6.14 17.01
C ALA A 296 11.24 -5.47 18.40
N ARG A 297 12.27 -5.74 19.23
CA ARG A 297 12.46 -5.11 20.54
C ARG A 297 12.69 -3.60 20.44
N GLN A 298 13.29 -3.12 19.36
CA GLN A 298 13.49 -1.70 19.08
C GLN A 298 12.28 -1.03 18.39
N HIS A 299 11.17 -1.76 18.26
CA HIS A 299 9.91 -1.30 17.70
C HIS A 299 10.00 -0.80 16.25
N TYR A 300 10.89 -1.39 15.44
CA TYR A 300 10.80 -1.23 13.99
C TYR A 300 9.52 -1.90 13.49
N ARG A 301 8.76 -1.18 12.66
CA ARG A 301 7.50 -1.66 12.08
C ARG A 301 7.72 -2.45 10.80
N LEU A 302 8.67 -2.02 9.99
CA LEU A 302 8.98 -2.64 8.71
C LEU A 302 10.48 -2.77 8.55
N ALA A 303 10.92 -3.85 7.92
CA ALA A 303 12.29 -3.99 7.49
C ALA A 303 12.39 -4.63 6.10
N VAL A 304 13.36 -4.18 5.31
CA VAL A 304 13.50 -4.52 3.90
C VAL A 304 14.82 -5.21 3.60
N THR A 305 14.78 -6.27 2.79
CA THR A 305 15.95 -7.04 2.30
C THR A 305 16.32 -6.61 0.88
N VAL A 306 17.21 -7.35 0.21
CA VAL A 306 17.43 -7.24 -1.25
C VAL A 306 16.92 -8.46 -2.01
N THR A 307 16.14 -9.32 -1.35
CA THR A 307 15.51 -10.50 -1.97
C THR A 307 14.48 -10.04 -3.00
N PRO A 308 14.61 -10.41 -4.28
CA PRO A 308 13.66 -10.00 -5.31
C PRO A 308 12.24 -10.52 -5.08
N GLY A 309 11.25 -9.75 -5.53
CA GLY A 309 9.83 -10.12 -5.51
C GLY A 309 8.92 -9.03 -4.97
N GLY A 310 7.62 -9.18 -5.24
CA GLY A 310 6.57 -8.32 -4.69
C GLY A 310 6.11 -8.76 -3.30
N ASN A 311 5.49 -7.84 -2.57
CA ASN A 311 5.00 -8.05 -1.21
C ASN A 311 3.46 -8.13 -1.22
N PRO A 312 2.84 -9.31 -1.03
CA PRO A 312 1.40 -9.43 -0.83
C PRO A 312 1.01 -9.01 0.60
N PHE A 313 -0.30 -8.90 0.89
CA PHE A 313 -0.80 -8.48 2.22
C PHE A 313 -0.32 -9.38 3.39
N PHE A 314 0.04 -10.63 3.12
CA PHE A 314 0.57 -11.58 4.11
C PHE A 314 2.11 -11.63 4.16
N ALA A 315 2.81 -10.69 3.52
CA ALA A 315 4.26 -10.61 3.61
C ALA A 315 4.71 -10.33 5.06
N GLN A 316 5.82 -10.93 5.47
CA GLN A 316 6.38 -10.73 6.80
C GLN A 316 6.93 -9.28 6.92
N PRO A 317 6.40 -8.44 7.84
CA PRO A 317 6.72 -7.01 7.90
C PRO A 317 8.21 -6.68 8.09
N LEU A 318 8.96 -7.55 8.78
CA LEU A 318 10.41 -7.40 8.99
C LEU A 318 11.25 -8.12 7.92
N MET A 319 10.65 -8.71 6.89
CA MET A 319 11.36 -9.40 5.81
C MET A 319 10.80 -9.04 4.44
N LEU A 320 10.53 -7.75 4.23
CA LEU A 320 9.97 -7.27 2.97
C LEU A 320 10.99 -7.40 1.85
N ARG A 321 10.51 -7.91 0.72
CA ARG A 321 11.28 -8.12 -0.50
C ARG A 321 11.48 -6.81 -1.23
N ARG A 322 12.68 -6.61 -1.78
CA ARG A 322 12.99 -5.49 -2.68
C ARG A 322 13.66 -5.98 -3.94
N THR A 323 13.39 -5.29 -5.03
CA THR A 323 14.05 -5.56 -6.30
C THR A 323 15.03 -4.44 -6.59
N MET A 324 16.32 -4.79 -6.67
CA MET A 324 17.37 -3.83 -7.01
C MET A 324 17.21 -3.31 -8.43
N ILE A 325 17.36 -2.00 -8.59
CA ILE A 325 17.45 -1.33 -9.89
C ILE A 325 18.91 -0.97 -10.14
N PHE A 326 19.50 -1.61 -11.13
CA PHE A 326 20.88 -1.42 -11.54
C PHE A 326 21.00 -0.41 -12.68
N GLY A 327 22.20 0.16 -12.79
CA GLY A 327 22.54 1.14 -13.81
C GLY A 327 22.43 0.60 -15.23
N ASP A 328 22.57 -0.70 -15.44
CA ASP A 328 22.48 -1.38 -16.73
C ASP A 328 21.05 -1.83 -17.10
N HIS A 329 20.07 -1.66 -16.22
CA HIS A 329 18.67 -1.92 -16.55
C HIS A 329 18.13 -0.85 -17.52
N ASP A 330 17.69 -1.30 -18.69
CA ASP A 330 16.85 -0.50 -19.57
C ASP A 330 15.39 -0.45 -19.08
N MET A 331 14.52 0.20 -19.87
CA MET A 331 13.10 0.32 -19.54
C MET A 331 12.37 -1.03 -19.56
N GLU A 332 12.80 -1.99 -20.36
CA GLU A 332 12.19 -3.32 -20.37
C GLU A 332 12.52 -4.10 -19.10
N ALA A 333 13.79 -4.13 -18.73
CA ALA A 333 14.25 -4.69 -17.47
C ALA A 333 13.57 -4.00 -16.28
N PHE A 334 13.43 -2.68 -16.29
CA PHE A 334 12.69 -1.95 -15.26
C PHE A 334 11.23 -2.44 -15.15
N ARG A 335 10.50 -2.52 -16.26
CA ARG A 335 9.10 -2.97 -16.29
C ARG A 335 8.92 -4.39 -15.78
N ALA A 336 9.85 -5.30 -16.10
CA ALA A 336 9.81 -6.68 -15.62
C ALA A 336 9.86 -6.80 -14.08
N ARG A 337 10.24 -5.74 -13.37
CA ARG A 337 10.34 -5.67 -11.90
C ARG A 337 9.12 -5.07 -11.24
N LEU A 338 8.11 -4.67 -12.02
CA LEU A 338 6.87 -4.02 -11.56
C LEU A 338 5.68 -4.97 -11.45
N GLN A 339 5.91 -6.20 -10.97
CA GLN A 339 4.83 -7.17 -10.78
C GLN A 339 3.90 -6.73 -9.64
N THR A 340 2.69 -6.28 -9.99
CA THR A 340 1.69 -5.79 -9.01
C THR A 340 0.54 -6.76 -8.72
N SER A 341 0.53 -7.94 -9.36
CA SER A 341 -0.45 -8.99 -9.12
C SER A 341 0.15 -10.35 -9.43
N ARG A 342 -0.34 -11.38 -8.73
CA ARG A 342 0.02 -12.77 -8.94
C ARG A 342 -1.21 -13.65 -8.90
N ARG A 343 -1.30 -14.64 -9.80
CA ARG A 343 -2.39 -15.61 -9.82
C ARG A 343 -2.31 -16.58 -8.65
N ILE A 344 -3.48 -16.99 -8.15
CA ILE A 344 -3.62 -18.04 -7.14
C ILE A 344 -3.50 -19.39 -7.85
N GLY A 345 -2.74 -20.32 -7.28
CA GLY A 345 -2.64 -21.70 -7.78
C GLY A 345 -1.61 -21.93 -8.89
N THR A 346 -0.98 -20.90 -9.43
CA THR A 346 0.19 -21.06 -10.31
C THR A 346 1.44 -21.24 -9.45
N GLN A 347 2.10 -22.40 -9.55
CA GLN A 347 3.46 -22.60 -8.99
C GLN A 347 4.43 -21.57 -9.63
N PRO A 348 5.41 -21.05 -8.86
CA PRO A 348 6.39 -20.06 -9.34
C PRO A 348 7.12 -20.45 -10.62
#